data_AF-A0A851J472-F1
#
_entry.id   AF-A0A851J472-F1
#
_cell.length_a   1.000
_cell.length_b   1.000
_cell.length_c   1.000
_cell.angle_alpha   90.00
_cell.angle_beta   90.00
_cell.angle_gamma   90.00
#
_symmetry.space_group_name_H-M   'P 1'
#
loop_
_entity.id
_entity.type
_entity.pdbx_description
1 polymer ?
#
loop_
_entity_poly.entity_id
_entity_poly.type
_entity_poly.pdbx_seq_one_letter_code
_entity_poly.pdbx_strand_id
1 'polypeptide(L)'
;AWTRRWVESKHKPDFGRFVLTAGKFYGDAEKDKGIQTSQDARFYALSSRFEPFSNRDKTLVVQFTVKHEQNIDCGGGYVKLFPASLSQEDMHGDSEYNIMFGGLLSLLLGSLRVVSTLSLTPPSPLFPPGPDICGPGTKKVHVIFNYKGKNVLINKDIRCKV
;
A
#
# COMPACT_ATOMS: atom_id res chain seq x y z
N ALA A 1 -0.18 -6.24 -20.68
CA ALA A 1 -0.86 -5.10 -20.00
C ALA A 1 -0.91 -5.37 -18.50
N TRP A 2 -0.66 -4.36 -17.67
CA TRP A 2 -0.63 -4.50 -16.20
C TRP A 2 -1.98 -4.95 -15.62
N THR A 3 -3.09 -4.49 -16.21
CA THR A 3 -4.47 -4.85 -15.84
C THR A 3 -4.80 -6.34 -15.83
N ARG A 4 -3.98 -7.19 -16.49
CA ARG A 4 -4.16 -8.65 -16.43
C ARG A 4 -3.62 -9.29 -15.15
N ARG A 5 -2.70 -8.62 -14.46
CA ARG A 5 -2.02 -9.12 -13.25
C ARG A 5 -2.63 -8.55 -11.97
N TRP A 6 -3.33 -7.44 -12.07
CA TRP A 6 -3.90 -6.71 -10.95
C TRP A 6 -5.41 -6.80 -10.98
N VAL A 7 -6.02 -7.01 -9.83
CA VAL A 7 -7.47 -7.15 -9.64
C VAL A 7 -7.94 -6.11 -8.64
N GLU A 8 -8.92 -5.32 -9.06
CA GLU A 8 -9.62 -4.36 -8.21
C GLU A 8 -10.62 -5.09 -7.33
N SER A 9 -10.68 -4.71 -6.05
CA SER A 9 -11.71 -5.20 -5.15
C SER A 9 -13.07 -4.60 -5.51
N LYS A 10 -14.12 -5.40 -5.31
CA LYS A 10 -15.52 -5.04 -5.48
C LYS A 10 -16.25 -4.93 -4.14
N HIS A 11 -15.53 -5.08 -3.02
CA HIS A 11 -16.10 -5.00 -1.66
C HIS A 11 -16.86 -3.68 -1.40
N LYS A 12 -16.40 -2.57 -2.00
CA LYS A 12 -17.11 -1.30 -2.01
C LYS A 12 -17.32 -0.80 -3.44
N PRO A 13 -18.48 -0.22 -3.75
CA PRO A 13 -18.75 0.33 -5.08
C PRO A 13 -17.97 1.62 -5.36
N ASP A 14 -17.39 2.23 -4.34
CA ASP A 14 -16.90 3.60 -4.35
C ASP A 14 -15.36 3.68 -4.20
N PHE A 15 -14.66 2.56 -4.44
CA PHE A 15 -13.21 2.53 -4.49
C PHE A 15 -12.66 3.43 -5.60
N GLY A 16 -11.52 4.04 -5.30
CA GLY A 16 -10.78 4.89 -6.23
C GLY A 16 -10.12 4.09 -7.35
N ARG A 17 -9.94 4.74 -8.50
CA ARG A 17 -9.37 4.12 -9.69
C ARG A 17 -7.87 4.30 -9.78
N PHE A 18 -7.21 3.27 -10.28
CA PHE A 18 -5.79 3.30 -10.57
C PHE A 18 -5.54 3.60 -12.04
N VAL A 19 -4.53 4.44 -12.31
CA VAL A 19 -4.08 4.77 -13.65
C VAL A 19 -2.60 4.43 -13.80
N LEU A 20 -2.21 4.00 -15.01
CA LEU A 20 -0.80 3.77 -15.33
C LEU A 20 -0.21 5.05 -15.91
N THR A 21 0.74 5.66 -15.21
CA THR A 21 1.37 6.92 -15.64
C THR A 21 2.74 7.09 -14.98
N ALA A 22 3.60 7.89 -15.60
CA ALA A 22 4.87 8.33 -15.01
C ALA A 22 4.71 9.62 -14.17
N GLY A 23 3.53 10.23 -14.20
CA GLY A 23 3.23 11.52 -13.57
C GLY A 23 3.72 12.72 -14.39
N LYS A 24 3.75 13.90 -13.77
CA LYS A 24 4.17 15.18 -14.37
C LYS A 24 5.68 15.30 -14.56
N PHE A 25 6.46 14.69 -13.66
CA PHE A 25 7.92 14.74 -13.70
C PHE A 25 8.51 13.35 -13.55
N TYR A 26 9.37 12.93 -14.45
CA TYR A 26 9.96 11.60 -14.48
C TYR A 26 11.41 11.68 -14.95
N GLY A 27 12.23 10.71 -14.56
CA GLY A 27 13.55 10.53 -15.14
C GLY A 27 13.45 9.87 -16.52
N ASP A 28 12.62 8.83 -16.64
CA ASP A 28 12.37 8.09 -17.87
C ASP A 28 10.87 7.77 -17.99
N ALA A 29 10.22 8.32 -19.02
CA ALA A 29 8.77 8.27 -19.21
C ALA A 29 8.21 6.84 -19.31
N GLU A 30 9.02 5.86 -19.74
CA GLU A 30 8.58 4.47 -19.90
C GLU A 30 8.95 3.61 -18.69
N LYS A 31 10.13 3.83 -18.10
CA LYS A 31 10.57 3.07 -16.92
C LYS A 31 9.85 3.50 -15.65
N ASP A 32 9.53 4.79 -15.53
CA ASP A 32 8.90 5.37 -14.34
C ASP A 32 7.38 5.24 -14.32
N LYS A 33 6.79 4.55 -15.32
CA LYS A 33 5.35 4.24 -15.29
C LYS A 33 5.03 3.36 -14.09
N GLY A 34 4.22 3.90 -13.20
CA GLY A 34 3.72 3.25 -12.01
C GLY A 34 2.20 3.27 -11.95
N ILE A 35 1.68 2.59 -10.94
CA ILE A 35 0.26 2.61 -10.58
C ILE A 35 0.03 3.86 -9.72
N GLN A 36 -0.74 4.82 -10.24
CA GLN A 36 -1.08 6.06 -9.55
C GLN A 36 -2.57 6.08 -9.20
N THR A 37 -2.89 6.64 -8.03
CA THR A 37 -4.25 6.92 -7.58
C THR A 37 -4.78 8.18 -8.25
N SER A 38 -5.95 8.10 -8.90
CA SER A 38 -6.46 9.21 -9.73
C SER A 38 -7.52 10.10 -9.06
N GLN A 39 -7.98 9.74 -7.86
CA GLN A 39 -9.10 10.40 -7.17
C GLN A 39 -8.75 10.71 -5.72
N ASP A 40 -9.06 11.93 -5.29
CA ASP A 40 -8.82 12.39 -3.92
C ASP A 40 -9.86 11.81 -2.96
N ALA A 41 -9.47 11.66 -1.69
CA ALA A 41 -10.33 11.19 -0.60
C ALA A 41 -11.10 9.87 -0.89
N ARG A 42 -10.45 8.94 -1.60
CA ARG A 42 -11.00 7.63 -1.92
C ARG A 42 -10.23 6.51 -1.23
N PHE A 43 -10.94 5.44 -0.90
CA PHE A 43 -10.31 4.18 -0.51
C PHE A 43 -9.80 3.46 -1.76
N TYR A 44 -8.65 2.82 -1.65
CA TYR A 44 -8.07 2.04 -2.75
C TYR A 44 -7.85 0.59 -2.36
N ALA A 45 -8.14 -0.30 -3.30
CA ALA A 45 -8.04 -1.73 -3.09
C ALA A 45 -7.73 -2.44 -4.43
N LEU A 46 -6.43 -2.65 -4.69
CA LEU A 46 -5.94 -3.36 -5.86
C LEU A 46 -4.92 -4.40 -5.43
N SER A 47 -5.10 -5.67 -5.80
CA SER A 47 -4.21 -6.76 -5.41
C SER A 47 -3.63 -7.47 -6.63
N SER A 48 -2.50 -8.15 -6.46
CA SER A 48 -1.90 -8.96 -7.52
C SER A 48 -1.39 -10.26 -6.93
N ARG A 49 -1.87 -11.38 -7.47
CA ARG A 49 -1.49 -12.74 -7.06
C ARG A 49 -0.14 -13.12 -7.66
N PHE A 50 0.62 -13.87 -6.89
CA PHE A 50 1.84 -14.56 -7.31
C PHE A 50 1.80 -16.00 -6.80
N GLU A 51 2.75 -16.83 -7.25
CA GLU A 51 2.85 -18.23 -6.84
C GLU A 51 2.99 -18.34 -5.30
N PRO A 52 2.09 -19.06 -4.62
CA PRO A 52 2.15 -19.20 -3.17
C PRO A 52 3.49 -19.76 -2.72
N PHE A 53 4.10 -19.13 -1.72
CA PHE A 53 5.36 -19.60 -1.13
C PHE A 53 5.35 -19.43 0.39
N SER A 54 6.29 -20.12 1.06
CA SER A 54 6.55 -19.95 2.49
C SER A 54 7.97 -19.43 2.70
N ASN A 55 8.12 -18.48 3.61
CA ASN A 55 9.41 -17.96 4.06
C ASN A 55 9.94 -18.68 5.31
N ARG A 56 9.41 -19.85 5.66
CA ARG A 56 9.93 -20.64 6.79
C ARG A 56 11.41 -20.95 6.55
N ASP A 57 12.24 -20.66 7.55
CA ASP A 57 13.70 -20.85 7.52
C ASP A 57 14.42 -20.10 6.38
N LYS A 58 13.77 -19.07 5.81
CA LYS A 58 14.29 -18.27 4.69
C LYS A 58 14.07 -16.78 4.96
N THR A 59 14.97 -15.96 4.43
CA THR A 59 14.81 -14.50 4.48
C THR A 59 13.71 -14.06 3.50
N LEU A 60 12.75 -13.28 3.99
CA LEU A 60 11.76 -12.58 3.17
C LEU A 60 12.22 -11.13 2.96
N VAL A 61 12.26 -10.69 1.71
CA VAL A 61 12.55 -9.29 1.36
C VAL A 61 11.36 -8.72 0.60
N VAL A 62 10.81 -7.63 1.11
CA VAL A 62 9.74 -6.85 0.46
C VAL A 62 10.30 -5.47 0.15
N GLN A 63 10.31 -5.11 -1.14
CA GLN A 63 10.84 -3.83 -1.60
C GLN A 63 9.84 -3.21 -2.56
N PHE A 64 9.48 -1.95 -2.34
CA PHE A 64 8.67 -1.16 -3.27
C PHE A 64 9.14 0.29 -3.23
N THR A 65 8.77 1.09 -4.24
CA THR A 65 9.00 2.53 -4.22
C THR A 65 7.67 3.25 -4.22
N VAL A 66 7.63 4.37 -3.50
CA VAL A 66 6.46 5.25 -3.45
C VAL A 66 6.92 6.62 -3.90
N LYS A 67 6.16 7.21 -4.83
CA LYS A 67 6.36 8.58 -5.28
C LYS A 67 5.08 9.36 -5.03
N HIS A 68 5.13 10.31 -4.10
CA HIS A 68 4.05 11.27 -3.90
C HIS A 68 4.36 12.51 -4.74
N GLU A 69 3.76 12.59 -5.92
CA GLU A 69 3.92 13.76 -6.80
C GLU A 69 3.02 14.92 -6.38
N GLN A 70 1.86 14.62 -5.82
CA GLN A 70 0.99 15.59 -5.18
C GLN A 70 1.48 15.88 -3.75
N ASN A 71 1.33 17.12 -3.30
CA ASN A 71 1.49 17.48 -1.90
C ASN A 71 0.36 16.80 -1.11
N ILE A 72 0.60 15.59 -0.62
CA ILE A 72 -0.40 14.79 0.08
C ILE A 72 -0.49 15.24 1.54
N ASP A 73 -1.70 15.62 1.97
CA ASP A 73 -1.96 15.99 3.37
C ASP A 73 -2.21 14.74 4.24
N CYS A 74 -2.79 13.68 3.65
CA CYS A 74 -3.18 12.43 4.31
C CYS A 74 -3.32 11.27 3.29
N GLY A 75 -2.66 10.11 3.50
CA GLY A 75 -2.96 8.88 2.74
C GLY A 75 -1.84 7.82 2.64
N GLY A 76 -2.09 6.58 3.07
CA GLY A 76 -1.09 5.49 3.26
C GLY A 76 -0.24 4.96 2.08
N GLY A 77 1.09 5.06 2.19
CA GLY A 77 2.05 4.47 1.23
C GLY A 77 2.52 3.05 1.58
N TYR A 78 1.62 2.13 1.93
CA TYR A 78 1.98 0.79 2.41
C TYR A 78 1.42 -0.35 1.58
N VAL A 79 2.10 -1.50 1.66
CA VAL A 79 1.68 -2.77 1.06
C VAL A 79 1.26 -3.79 2.11
N LYS A 80 0.30 -4.63 1.74
CA LYS A 80 -0.13 -5.80 2.53
C LYS A 80 0.25 -7.09 1.80
N LEU A 81 0.82 -8.05 2.52
CA LEU A 81 1.03 -9.42 2.08
C LEU A 81 -0.06 -10.31 2.67
N PHE A 82 -0.82 -10.96 1.79
CA PHE A 82 -1.96 -11.77 2.16
C PHE A 82 -1.65 -13.27 2.04
N PRO A 83 -2.37 -14.12 2.80
CA PRO A 83 -2.36 -15.56 2.56
C PRO A 83 -3.01 -15.89 1.21
N ALA A 84 -2.71 -17.07 0.66
CA ALA A 84 -3.25 -17.53 -0.62
C ALA A 84 -4.80 -17.69 -0.60
N SER A 85 -5.40 -17.77 0.58
CA SER A 85 -6.85 -17.86 0.80
C SER A 85 -7.61 -16.56 0.55
N LEU A 86 -6.93 -15.42 0.37
CA LEU A 86 -7.61 -14.14 0.14
C LEU A 86 -8.44 -14.16 -1.16
N SER A 87 -9.70 -13.75 -1.05
CA SER A 87 -10.52 -13.35 -2.19
C SER A 87 -10.15 -11.93 -2.64
N GLN A 88 -9.53 -11.81 -3.82
CA GLN A 88 -9.08 -10.51 -4.34
C GLN A 88 -10.24 -9.55 -4.63
N GLU A 89 -11.40 -10.09 -5.02
CA GLU A 89 -12.59 -9.29 -5.32
C GLU A 89 -13.30 -8.77 -4.06
N ASP A 90 -12.98 -9.31 -2.88
CA ASP A 90 -13.59 -8.90 -1.61
C ASP A 90 -12.55 -8.28 -0.64
N MET A 91 -11.38 -7.91 -1.15
CA MET A 91 -10.32 -7.35 -0.32
C MET A 91 -10.69 -5.96 0.23
N HIS A 92 -10.50 -5.75 1.52
CA HIS A 92 -10.82 -4.51 2.23
C HIS A 92 -9.85 -4.27 3.41
N GLY A 93 -10.13 -3.23 4.22
CA GLY A 93 -9.26 -2.81 5.33
C GLY A 93 -9.05 -3.89 6.39
N ASP A 94 -10.11 -4.63 6.71
CA ASP A 94 -10.16 -5.65 7.77
C ASP A 94 -9.80 -7.06 7.29
N SER A 95 -9.53 -7.24 5.99
CA SER A 95 -9.09 -8.53 5.46
C SER A 95 -7.80 -8.98 6.15
N GLU A 96 -7.76 -10.24 6.58
CA GLU A 96 -6.63 -10.82 7.28
C GLU A 96 -5.37 -10.83 6.40
N TYR A 97 -4.30 -10.20 6.86
CA TYR A 97 -3.00 -10.12 6.18
C TYR A 97 -1.92 -10.70 7.07
N ASN A 98 -0.84 -11.23 6.48
CA ASN A 98 0.32 -11.74 7.21
C ASN A 98 1.25 -10.62 7.66
N ILE A 99 1.56 -9.70 6.73
CA ILE A 99 2.51 -8.60 6.94
C ILE A 99 1.95 -7.33 6.30
N MET A 100 2.00 -6.22 7.02
CA MET A 100 1.87 -4.88 6.44
C MET A 100 3.21 -4.17 6.56
N PHE A 101 3.70 -3.64 5.45
CA PHE A 101 4.96 -2.92 5.39
C PHE A 101 4.81 -1.66 4.56
N GLY A 102 5.23 -0.54 5.13
CA GLY A 102 5.33 0.72 4.39
C GLY A 102 5.19 1.93 5.26
N GLY A 103 5.69 3.04 4.74
CA GLY A 103 5.58 4.33 5.38
C GLY A 103 4.53 5.17 4.71
N LEU A 104 3.90 6.04 5.49
CA LEU A 104 3.26 7.21 4.91
C LEU A 104 4.26 8.35 4.97
N LEU A 105 4.53 8.92 3.79
CA LEU A 105 5.75 9.66 3.62
C LEU A 105 5.83 10.63 2.44
N SER A 106 5.96 11.93 2.74
CA SER A 106 6.46 12.97 1.82
C SER A 106 7.80 12.56 1.19
N LEU A 107 8.03 12.81 -0.11
CA LEU A 107 9.25 12.71 -0.97
C LEU A 107 10.46 11.79 -0.64
N LEU A 108 10.80 10.89 -1.58
CA LEU A 108 11.96 11.08 -2.49
C LEU A 108 11.98 9.99 -3.58
N LEU A 109 12.43 10.42 -4.75
CA LEU A 109 12.43 9.77 -6.06
C LEU A 109 13.07 8.39 -6.12
N GLY A 110 12.50 7.54 -6.99
CA GLY A 110 13.15 6.34 -7.51
C GLY A 110 12.14 5.39 -8.14
N SER A 111 12.31 5.10 -9.43
CA SER A 111 11.54 4.15 -10.23
C SER A 111 11.44 2.75 -9.59
N LEU A 112 10.26 2.11 -9.59
CA LEU A 112 10.17 0.67 -9.35
C LEU A 112 8.89 0.01 -9.87
N ARG A 113 9.08 -1.24 -10.28
CA ARG A 113 8.10 -2.30 -10.42
C ARG A 113 8.16 -3.21 -9.20
N VAL A 114 7.18 -3.21 -8.28
CA VAL A 114 6.86 -4.36 -7.40
C VAL A 114 5.35 -4.42 -7.10
N VAL A 115 4.92 -5.67 -6.92
CA VAL A 115 3.61 -6.30 -6.76
C VAL A 115 3.05 -6.14 -5.33
N SER A 116 1.74 -6.00 -5.22
CA SER A 116 0.89 -5.97 -4.01
C SER A 116 0.49 -4.60 -3.42
N THR A 117 -0.67 -4.64 -2.76
CA THR A 117 -1.74 -3.65 -2.63
C THR A 117 -1.41 -2.31 -1.99
N LEU A 118 -1.71 -1.20 -2.67
CA LEU A 118 -1.78 0.13 -2.08
C LEU A 118 -3.19 0.36 -1.49
N SER A 119 -3.31 0.38 -0.16
CA SER A 119 -4.55 0.80 0.50
C SER A 119 -4.34 2.21 1.06
N LEU A 120 -4.78 3.22 0.32
CA LEU A 120 -4.93 4.58 0.84
C LEU A 120 -6.30 4.65 1.51
N THR A 121 -6.33 4.90 2.82
CA THR A 121 -7.55 5.14 3.59
C THR A 121 -7.67 6.65 3.85
N PRO A 122 -8.74 7.34 3.40
CA PRO A 122 -9.06 8.67 3.90
C PRO A 122 -9.57 8.58 5.35
N PRO A 123 -9.36 9.61 6.18
CA PRO A 123 -9.69 9.58 7.59
C PRO A 123 -11.21 9.51 7.75
N SER A 124 -11.70 8.39 8.32
CA SER A 124 -13.08 8.26 8.77
C SER A 124 -13.09 8.27 10.31
N PRO A 125 -13.88 9.12 10.98
CA PRO A 125 -13.82 9.32 12.44
C PRO A 125 -14.36 8.15 13.30
N LEU A 126 -14.56 6.96 12.73
CA LEU A 126 -15.32 5.87 13.37
C LEU A 126 -14.62 4.50 13.46
N PHE A 127 -13.34 4.37 13.11
CA PHE A 127 -12.64 3.07 13.19
C PHE A 127 -11.18 3.19 13.71
N PRO A 128 -10.80 2.51 14.81
CA PRO A 128 -9.41 2.15 15.10
C PRO A 128 -9.17 0.63 14.89
N PRO A 129 -7.93 0.14 14.64
CA PRO A 129 -6.64 0.83 14.52
C PRO A 129 -5.90 0.54 13.20
N GLY A 130 -5.59 1.58 12.44
CA GLY A 130 -4.52 1.60 11.44
C GLY A 130 -3.97 3.03 11.43
N PRO A 131 -2.70 3.29 11.78
CA PRO A 131 -2.24 4.68 11.90
C PRO A 131 -1.95 5.25 10.50
N ASP A 132 -2.96 5.94 10.00
CA ASP A 132 -2.89 6.81 8.82
C ASP A 132 -2.27 8.16 9.24
N ILE A 133 -1.46 8.81 8.39
CA ILE A 133 -1.03 10.19 8.66
C ILE A 133 -2.16 11.12 8.34
N CYS A 134 -2.42 11.98 9.30
CA CYS A 134 -3.35 13.08 9.24
C CYS A 134 -2.62 14.22 9.94
N GLY A 135 -1.99 15.12 9.17
CA GLY A 135 -1.26 16.26 9.72
C GLY A 135 0.21 16.02 10.12
N PRO A 136 0.87 17.02 10.75
CA PRO A 136 2.33 17.11 10.87
C PRO A 136 2.99 16.09 11.82
N GLY A 137 2.22 15.29 12.56
CA GLY A 137 2.72 14.49 13.69
C GLY A 137 3.07 13.02 13.42
N THR A 138 2.68 12.45 12.28
CA THR A 138 2.61 10.97 12.13
C THR A 138 3.55 10.34 11.10
N LYS A 139 4.74 10.89 10.82
CA LYS A 139 5.70 10.36 9.82
C LYS A 139 6.37 9.03 10.21
N LYS A 140 5.65 7.89 10.13
CA LYS A 140 6.11 6.57 10.61
C LYS A 140 6.02 5.48 9.55
N VAL A 141 7.01 4.58 9.55
CA VAL A 141 6.98 3.33 8.77
C VAL A 141 6.23 2.29 9.59
N HIS A 142 5.11 1.81 9.06
CA HIS A 142 4.40 0.66 9.60
C HIS A 142 5.13 -0.62 9.21
N VAL A 143 5.48 -1.38 10.24
CA VAL A 143 5.88 -2.78 10.13
C VAL A 143 4.99 -3.55 11.09
N ILE A 144 4.00 -4.26 10.53
CA ILE A 144 2.99 -4.97 11.31
C ILE A 144 3.03 -6.44 10.91
N PHE A 145 3.11 -7.31 11.90
CA PHE A 145 3.04 -8.76 11.71
C PHE A 145 1.76 -9.29 12.33
N ASN A 146 1.03 -10.11 11.59
CA ASN A 146 -0.05 -10.89 12.19
C ASN A 146 0.52 -12.09 12.91
N TYR A 147 0.23 -12.20 14.20
CA TYR A 147 0.65 -13.31 15.03
C TYR A 147 -0.45 -13.69 16.01
N LYS A 148 -0.86 -14.96 16.00
CA LYS A 148 -1.95 -15.50 16.83
C LYS A 148 -3.25 -14.68 16.72
N GLY A 149 -3.61 -14.29 15.49
CA GLY A 149 -4.82 -13.52 15.21
C GLY A 149 -4.77 -12.06 15.67
N LYS A 150 -3.59 -11.54 16.04
CA LYS A 150 -3.39 -10.14 16.42
C LYS A 150 -2.35 -9.47 15.52
N ASN A 151 -2.66 -8.27 15.08
CA ASN A 151 -1.75 -7.43 14.32
C ASN A 151 -0.80 -6.70 15.29
N VAL A 152 0.45 -7.16 15.36
CA VAL A 152 1.47 -6.64 16.27
C VAL A 152 2.30 -5.58 15.54
N LEU A 153 2.30 -4.36 16.08
CA LEU A 153 3.11 -3.26 15.55
C LEU A 153 4.54 -3.35 16.07
N ILE A 154 5.49 -2.87 15.28
CA ILE A 154 6.86 -2.69 15.71
C ILE A 154 6.97 -1.65 16.85
N ASN A 155 7.79 -1.95 17.86
CA ASN A 155 8.02 -1.05 19.00
C ASN A 155 8.99 0.10 18.69
N LYS A 156 9.62 0.10 17.51
CA LYS A 156 10.58 1.11 17.09
C LYS A 156 9.90 2.16 16.22
N ASP A 157 10.13 3.42 16.54
CA ASP A 157 9.71 4.52 15.66
C ASP A 157 10.71 4.66 14.50
N ILE A 158 10.27 4.28 13.31
CA ILE A 158 11.06 4.40 12.08
C ILE A 158 10.52 5.59 11.33
N ARG A 159 11.34 6.66 11.26
CA ARG A 159 10.99 7.83 10.46
C ARG A 159 11.06 7.50 8.99
N CYS A 160 9.98 7.85 8.32
CA CYS A 160 9.89 7.90 6.88
C CYS A 160 10.73 9.10 6.35
N LYS A 161 11.36 8.99 5.15
CA LYS A 161 12.08 10.09 4.43
C LYS A 161 11.17 11.14 3.77
N VAL A 162 11.20 12.41 4.18
CA VAL A 162 10.32 13.55 3.73
C VAL A 162 10.61 14.06 2.33
#